data_AF-A0A1B9INE0-F1
#
_entry.id   AF-A0A1B9INE0-F1
#
_cell.length_a   1.000
_cell.length_b   1.000
_cell.length_c   1.000
_cell.angle_alpha   90.00
_cell.angle_beta   90.00
_cell.angle_gamma   90.00
#
_symmetry.space_group_name_H-M   'P 1'
#
loop_
_entity.id
_entity.type
_entity.pdbx_description
1 polymer ?
#
loop_
_entity_poly.entity_id
_entity_poly.type
_entity_poly.pdbx_seq_one_letter_code
_entity_poly.pdbx_strand_id
1 'polypeptide(L)'
;MSPPILSSPFLNLNTINTILSSPTPIPIEQRIQLLEAKIHLLTSSLPASIKSATTIPEQRSRYDIMERDRGTLDIDKIRVELGQTCLSQKIPDYIKAEMEFGIVDRNCKSILKRIEKSLIRQDEVVTSNDHMKMEMLDEVWIDEVKQVRIDALTGMILVEEGLGREARAERWRKAIEGLEGQANTPI
;
A
#
# COMPACT_ATOMS: atom_id res chain seq x y z
N MET A 1 3.30 -20.23 -26.93
CA MET A 1 3.26 -19.23 -25.84
C MET A 1 1.86 -18.69 -25.77
N SER A 2 1.18 -18.85 -24.63
CA SER A 2 -0.18 -18.29 -24.45
C SER A 2 -0.10 -16.76 -24.44
N PRO A 3 -1.03 -16.04 -25.07
CA PRO A 3 -1.01 -14.59 -25.07
C PRO A 3 -1.14 -14.05 -23.63
N PRO A 4 -0.43 -12.97 -23.27
CA PRO A 4 -0.55 -12.36 -21.95
C PRO A 4 -1.99 -11.89 -21.74
N ILE A 5 -2.59 -12.29 -20.62
CA ILE A 5 -3.98 -11.99 -20.20
C ILE A 5 -4.29 -10.48 -20.30
N LEU A 6 -3.26 -9.64 -20.17
CA LEU A 6 -3.29 -8.18 -20.21
C LEU A 6 -3.53 -7.55 -21.59
N SER A 7 -3.47 -8.29 -22.70
CA SER A 7 -3.78 -7.75 -24.04
C SER A 7 -5.24 -7.92 -24.45
N SER A 8 -6.07 -8.53 -23.60
CA SER A 8 -7.48 -8.74 -23.89
C SER A 8 -8.31 -7.48 -23.61
N PRO A 9 -9.06 -6.94 -24.59
CA PRO A 9 -9.95 -5.79 -24.37
C PRO A 9 -11.09 -6.08 -23.37
N PHE A 10 -11.27 -7.35 -22.99
CA PHE A 10 -12.30 -7.78 -22.02
C PHE A 10 -11.80 -7.75 -20.56
N LEU A 11 -10.49 -7.72 -20.32
CA LEU A 11 -9.90 -7.64 -18.98
C LEU A 11 -9.62 -6.20 -18.59
N ASN A 12 -10.70 -5.46 -18.31
CA ASN A 12 -10.62 -4.14 -17.69
C ASN A 12 -10.77 -4.25 -16.16
N LEU A 13 -10.53 -3.13 -15.46
CA LEU A 13 -10.55 -3.07 -14.00
C LEU A 13 -11.90 -3.50 -13.40
N ASN A 14 -13.01 -3.17 -14.06
CA ASN A 14 -14.36 -3.54 -13.60
C ASN A 14 -14.57 -5.05 -13.69
N THR A 15 -14.14 -5.68 -14.78
CA THR A 15 -14.19 -7.14 -14.94
C THR A 15 -13.38 -7.83 -13.84
N ILE A 16 -12.15 -7.37 -13.58
CA ILE A 16 -11.29 -7.96 -12.54
C ILE A 16 -11.92 -7.82 -11.15
N ASN A 17 -12.43 -6.63 -10.81
CA ASN A 17 -13.11 -6.39 -9.53
C ASN A 17 -14.35 -7.27 -9.37
N THR A 18 -15.12 -7.45 -10.44
CA THR A 18 -16.31 -8.32 -10.43
C THR A 18 -15.93 -9.77 -10.16
N ILE A 19 -14.87 -10.27 -10.81
CA ILE A 19 -14.40 -11.65 -10.61
C ILE A 19 -13.87 -11.81 -9.18
N LEU A 20 -13.00 -10.91 -8.71
CA LEU A 20 -12.39 -11.00 -7.36
C LEU A 20 -13.41 -10.89 -6.22
N SER A 21 -14.53 -10.18 -6.45
CA SER A 21 -15.61 -10.01 -5.46
C SER A 21 -16.69 -11.10 -5.57
N SER A 22 -16.61 -11.98 -6.57
CA SER A 22 -17.58 -13.05 -6.76
C SER A 22 -17.55 -14.00 -5.56
N PRO A 23 -18.70 -14.48 -5.06
CA PRO A 23 -18.77 -15.47 -3.99
C PRO A 23 -18.24 -16.86 -4.43
N THR A 24 -18.01 -17.06 -5.73
CA THR A 24 -17.47 -18.32 -6.26
C THR A 24 -16.00 -18.47 -5.89
N PRO A 25 -15.57 -19.61 -5.32
CA PRO A 25 -14.16 -19.87 -5.03
C PRO A 25 -13.31 -19.76 -6.31
N ILE A 26 -12.26 -18.94 -6.24
CA ILE A 26 -11.31 -18.75 -7.33
C ILE A 26 -10.05 -19.57 -6.99
N PRO A 27 -9.52 -20.37 -7.92
CA PRO A 27 -8.22 -21.02 -7.74
C PRO A 27 -7.14 -19.99 -7.37
N ILE A 28 -6.26 -20.33 -6.43
CA ILE A 28 -5.26 -19.40 -5.87
C ILE A 28 -4.38 -18.81 -6.99
N GLU A 29 -3.95 -19.62 -7.95
CA GLU A 29 -3.12 -19.21 -9.07
C GLU A 29 -3.85 -18.18 -9.96
N GLN A 30 -5.15 -18.37 -10.18
CA GLN A 30 -5.96 -17.42 -10.92
C GLN A 30 -6.18 -16.12 -10.14
N ARG A 31 -6.36 -16.20 -8.81
CA ARG A 31 -6.44 -15.02 -7.94
C ARG A 31 -5.15 -14.19 -8.02
N ILE A 32 -3.98 -14.84 -7.96
CA ILE A 32 -2.67 -14.19 -8.12
C ILE A 32 -2.61 -13.43 -9.45
N GLN A 33 -2.96 -14.07 -10.57
CA GLN A 33 -2.93 -13.44 -11.89
C GLN A 33 -3.87 -12.23 -11.99
N LEU A 34 -5.06 -12.33 -11.39
CA LEU A 34 -6.04 -11.23 -11.35
C LEU A 34 -5.54 -10.04 -10.52
N LEU A 35 -4.93 -10.30 -9.36
CA LEU A 35 -4.36 -9.26 -8.49
C LEU A 35 -3.15 -8.58 -9.17
N GLU A 36 -2.26 -9.34 -9.79
CA GLU A 36 -1.16 -8.80 -10.60
C GLU A 36 -1.66 -7.93 -11.75
N ALA A 37 -2.70 -8.39 -12.45
CA ALA A 37 -3.30 -7.63 -13.54
C ALA A 37 -3.94 -6.33 -13.02
N LYS A 38 -4.59 -6.38 -11.86
CA LYS A 38 -5.17 -5.19 -11.20
C LYS A 38 -4.09 -4.17 -10.86
N ILE A 39 -2.98 -4.60 -10.26
CA ILE A 39 -1.82 -3.74 -9.95
C ILE A 39 -1.26 -3.13 -11.24
N HIS A 40 -1.07 -3.93 -12.30
CA HIS A 40 -0.56 -3.44 -13.57
C HIS A 40 -1.47 -2.37 -14.19
N LEU A 41 -2.79 -2.57 -14.19
CA LEU A 41 -3.74 -1.58 -14.72
C LEU A 41 -3.78 -0.29 -13.90
N LEU A 42 -3.73 -0.37 -12.57
CA LEU A 42 -3.71 0.81 -11.70
C LEU A 42 -2.39 1.58 -11.82
N THR A 43 -1.26 0.88 -11.88
CA THR A 43 0.07 1.51 -12.05
C THR A 43 0.29 2.10 -13.45
N SER A 44 -0.34 1.53 -14.48
CA SER A 44 -0.26 2.05 -15.85
C SER A 44 -1.18 3.25 -16.10
N SER A 45 -2.32 3.32 -15.40
CA SER A 45 -3.28 4.44 -15.49
C SER A 45 -2.93 5.66 -14.64
N LEU A 46 -2.00 5.53 -13.69
CA LEU A 46 -1.44 6.66 -12.96
C LEU A 46 -0.67 7.60 -13.92
N PRO A 47 -1.00 8.91 -13.97
CA PRO A 47 -0.45 9.85 -14.95
C PRO A 47 1.09 9.91 -14.92
N ALA A 48 1.71 10.02 -16.09
CA ALA A 48 3.17 10.03 -16.27
C ALA A 48 3.91 11.17 -15.54
N SER A 49 3.19 12.21 -15.06
CA SER A 49 3.72 13.24 -14.15
C SER A 49 4.25 12.66 -12.81
N ILE A 50 3.95 11.38 -12.55
CA ILE A 50 4.41 10.59 -11.40
C ILE A 50 5.71 9.82 -11.71
N LYS A 51 6.07 9.63 -12.99
CA LYS A 51 7.19 8.76 -13.43
C LYS A 51 8.53 9.49 -13.61
N SER A 52 8.54 10.82 -13.57
CA SER A 52 9.74 11.63 -13.82
C SER A 52 9.92 12.69 -12.75
N ALA A 53 10.91 12.53 -11.87
CA ALA A 53 11.32 13.51 -10.87
C ALA A 53 12.15 14.69 -11.47
N THR A 54 12.05 14.95 -12.78
CA THR A 54 13.07 15.75 -13.50
C THR A 54 12.53 16.96 -14.27
N THR A 55 11.34 17.48 -13.94
CA THR A 55 10.89 18.76 -14.52
C THR A 55 10.30 19.66 -13.44
N ILE A 56 11.07 20.71 -13.14
CA ILE A 56 10.75 22.04 -12.59
C ILE A 56 9.79 22.05 -11.38
N PRO A 57 10.20 22.60 -10.20
CA PRO A 57 9.36 22.68 -9.02
C PRO A 57 8.32 23.82 -9.17
N GLU A 58 7.40 23.69 -10.12
CA GLU A 58 6.15 24.43 -10.05
C GLU A 58 5.26 23.76 -9.00
N GLN A 59 4.72 24.61 -8.12
CA GLN A 59 3.92 24.31 -6.94
C GLN A 59 2.91 23.17 -7.15
N ARG A 60 3.33 21.92 -6.92
CA ARG A 60 2.36 20.83 -6.75
C ARG A 60 1.57 21.13 -5.50
N SER A 61 0.25 21.19 -5.65
CA SER A 61 -0.64 21.41 -4.53
C SER A 61 -0.44 20.29 -3.51
N ARG A 62 -0.57 20.59 -2.21
CA ARG A 62 -0.66 19.55 -1.16
C ARG A 62 -1.74 18.52 -1.52
N TYR A 63 -2.81 18.98 -2.16
CA TYR A 63 -3.90 18.14 -2.66
C TYR A 63 -3.40 17.10 -3.68
N ASP A 64 -2.62 17.49 -4.69
CA ASP A 64 -2.10 16.58 -5.72
C ASP A 64 -1.21 15.48 -5.12
N ILE A 65 -0.42 15.83 -4.10
CA ILE A 65 0.45 14.88 -3.40
C ILE A 65 -0.39 13.89 -2.59
N MET A 66 -1.41 14.37 -1.88
CA MET A 66 -2.32 13.51 -1.11
C MET A 66 -3.13 12.58 -2.03
N GLU A 67 -3.64 13.08 -3.16
CA GLU A 67 -4.38 12.27 -4.13
C GLU A 67 -3.50 11.17 -4.73
N ARG A 68 -2.25 11.49 -5.07
CA ARG A 68 -1.26 10.51 -5.52
C ARG A 68 -0.97 9.46 -4.44
N ASP A 69 -0.80 9.89 -3.20
CA ASP A 69 -0.49 9.00 -2.08
C ASP A 69 -1.70 8.10 -1.74
N ARG A 70 -2.94 8.60 -1.87
CA ARG A 70 -4.18 7.80 -1.81
C ARG A 70 -4.22 6.72 -2.89
N GLY A 71 -4.01 7.09 -4.15
CA GLY A 71 -3.93 6.11 -5.23
C GLY A 71 -2.81 5.08 -5.05
N THR A 72 -1.70 5.49 -4.43
CA THR A 72 -0.61 4.56 -4.07
C THR A 72 -1.04 3.59 -2.98
N LEU A 73 -1.72 4.07 -1.93
CA LEU A 73 -2.19 3.21 -0.84
C LEU A 73 -3.22 2.19 -1.31
N ASP A 74 -4.10 2.56 -2.23
CA ASP A 74 -5.07 1.61 -2.81
C ASP A 74 -4.39 0.48 -3.59
N ILE A 75 -3.28 0.78 -4.28
CA ILE A 75 -2.43 -0.24 -4.90
C ILE A 75 -1.75 -1.10 -3.85
N ASP A 76 -1.24 -0.48 -2.78
CA ASP A 76 -0.54 -1.18 -1.70
C ASP A 76 -1.46 -2.16 -0.95
N LYS A 77 -2.74 -1.85 -0.75
CA LYS A 77 -3.75 -2.80 -0.22
C LYS A 77 -3.85 -4.06 -1.08
N ILE A 78 -3.85 -3.89 -2.42
CA ILE A 78 -3.91 -5.01 -3.37
C ILE A 78 -2.60 -5.81 -3.34
N ARG A 79 -1.45 -5.14 -3.13
CA ARG A 79 -0.15 -5.82 -2.96
C ARG A 79 -0.08 -6.63 -1.67
N VAL A 80 -0.64 -6.12 -0.57
CA VAL A 80 -0.78 -6.89 0.69
C VAL A 80 -1.59 -8.16 0.42
N GLU A 81 -2.74 -8.02 -0.23
CA GLU A 81 -3.59 -9.16 -0.58
C GLU A 81 -2.87 -10.17 -1.50
N LEU A 82 -2.10 -9.68 -2.47
CA LEU A 82 -1.28 -10.51 -3.35
C LEU A 82 -0.22 -11.30 -2.56
N GLY A 83 0.51 -10.62 -1.66
CA GLY A 83 1.51 -11.27 -0.80
C GLY A 83 0.90 -12.35 0.09
N GLN A 84 -0.27 -12.07 0.71
CA GLN A 84 -1.01 -13.05 1.50
C GLN A 84 -1.47 -14.25 0.66
N THR A 85 -1.94 -13.99 -0.57
CA THR A 85 -2.35 -15.04 -1.50
C THR A 85 -1.15 -15.91 -1.90
N CYS A 86 0.04 -15.32 -2.07
CA CYS A 86 1.27 -16.06 -2.35
C CYS A 86 1.67 -16.99 -1.21
N LEU A 87 1.49 -16.58 0.04
CA LEU A 87 1.74 -17.41 1.23
C LEU A 87 0.72 -18.53 1.40
N SER A 88 -0.51 -18.34 0.91
CA SER A 88 -1.61 -19.31 1.06
C SER A 88 -1.56 -20.47 0.07
N GLN A 89 -0.57 -20.49 -0.83
CA GLN A 89 -0.37 -21.59 -1.77
C GLN A 89 0.01 -22.88 -1.05
N LYS A 90 -0.24 -24.03 -1.70
CA LYS A 90 0.20 -25.35 -1.18
C LYS A 90 1.71 -25.39 -0.93
N ILE A 91 2.47 -24.72 -1.80
CA ILE A 91 3.89 -24.42 -1.60
C ILE A 91 3.99 -22.90 -1.53
N PRO A 92 4.19 -22.30 -0.35
CA PRO A 92 4.26 -20.85 -0.21
C PRO A 92 5.37 -20.23 -1.07
N ASP A 93 5.03 -19.18 -1.82
CA ASP A 93 6.01 -18.39 -2.57
C ASP A 93 6.52 -17.23 -1.70
N TYR A 94 7.47 -17.57 -0.82
CA TYR A 94 8.04 -16.61 0.12
C TYR A 94 8.78 -15.45 -0.54
N ILE A 95 9.42 -15.68 -1.71
CA ILE A 95 10.20 -14.64 -2.39
C ILE A 95 9.26 -13.58 -2.96
N LYS A 96 8.19 -14.02 -3.64
CA LYS A 96 7.20 -13.10 -4.18
C LYS A 96 6.46 -12.36 -3.08
N ALA A 97 6.07 -13.05 -2.01
CA ALA A 97 5.45 -12.43 -0.84
C ALA A 97 6.39 -11.37 -0.20
N GLU A 98 7.67 -11.70 0.02
CA GLU A 98 8.67 -10.76 0.58
C GLU A 98 8.78 -9.48 -0.27
N MET A 99 8.82 -9.64 -1.59
CA MET A 99 8.92 -8.52 -2.52
C MET A 99 7.70 -7.60 -2.43
N GLU A 100 6.49 -8.16 -2.44
CA GLU A 100 5.25 -7.38 -2.39
C GLU A 100 5.12 -6.62 -1.06
N PHE A 101 5.31 -7.29 0.08
CA PHE A 101 5.28 -6.63 1.38
C PHE A 101 6.38 -5.58 1.54
N GLY A 102 7.57 -5.82 0.99
CA GLY A 102 8.68 -4.88 1.01
C GLY A 102 8.43 -3.59 0.21
N ILE A 103 7.68 -3.67 -0.89
CA ILE A 103 7.23 -2.48 -1.65
C ILE A 103 6.26 -1.66 -0.78
N VAL A 104 5.28 -2.32 -0.16
CA VAL A 104 4.27 -1.68 0.68
C VAL A 104 4.90 -0.96 1.89
N ASP A 105 5.81 -1.61 2.63
CA ASP A 105 6.48 -0.96 3.77
C ASP A 105 7.24 0.29 3.34
N ARG A 106 7.95 0.24 2.20
CA ARG A 106 8.69 1.40 1.67
C ARG A 106 7.76 2.56 1.30
N ASN A 107 6.64 2.26 0.65
CA ASN A 107 5.66 3.27 0.24
C ASN A 107 5.00 3.91 1.47
N CYS A 108 4.52 3.10 2.41
CA CYS A 108 3.88 3.59 3.63
C CYS A 108 4.84 4.43 4.48
N LYS A 109 6.11 4.01 4.66
CA LYS A 109 7.15 4.84 5.32
C LYS A 109 7.32 6.20 4.64
N SER A 110 7.32 6.22 3.31
CA SER A 110 7.49 7.44 2.54
C SER A 110 6.28 8.37 2.67
N ILE A 111 5.06 7.83 2.74
CA ILE A 111 3.83 8.58 2.97
C ILE A 111 3.82 9.17 4.40
N LEU A 112 4.05 8.34 5.42
CA LEU A 112 4.07 8.77 6.82
C LEU A 112 5.10 9.89 7.06
N LYS A 113 6.31 9.76 6.50
CA LYS A 113 7.35 10.80 6.60
C LYS A 113 6.93 12.13 5.94
N ARG A 114 6.13 12.08 4.87
CA ARG A 114 5.60 13.30 4.22
C ARG A 114 4.53 13.96 5.09
N ILE A 115 3.64 13.16 5.69
CA ILE A 115 2.61 13.65 6.59
C ILE A 115 3.24 14.31 7.81
N GLU A 116 4.18 13.63 8.48
CA GLU A 116 4.92 14.15 9.63
C GLU A 116 5.60 15.50 9.32
N LYS A 117 6.29 15.58 8.17
CA LYS A 117 6.92 16.83 7.70
C LYS A 117 5.90 17.94 7.43
N SER A 118 4.68 17.60 7.02
CA SER A 118 3.63 18.59 6.75
C SER A 118 3.01 19.13 8.04
N LEU A 119 2.84 18.29 9.07
CA LEU A 119 2.33 18.69 10.39
C LEU A 119 3.26 19.71 11.07
N ILE A 120 4.58 19.45 11.06
CA ILE A 120 5.58 20.37 11.64
C ILE A 120 5.52 21.77 11.02
N ARG A 121 5.08 21.89 9.75
CA ARG A 121 4.99 23.19 9.05
C ARG A 121 3.70 23.96 9.31
N GLN A 122 2.65 23.29 9.78
CA GLN A 122 1.35 23.95 10.00
C GLN A 122 1.26 24.64 11.36
N ASP A 123 2.06 24.21 12.34
CA ASP A 123 2.12 24.80 13.68
C ASP A 123 2.55 26.28 13.69
N GLU A 124 3.09 26.80 12.57
CA GLU A 124 3.51 28.20 12.44
C GLU A 124 2.46 29.16 11.83
N VAL A 125 1.33 28.69 11.28
CA VAL A 125 0.37 29.55 10.54
C VAL A 125 -1.08 29.32 10.96
N VAL A 126 -1.54 30.12 11.93
CA VAL A 126 -2.88 30.08 12.53
C VAL A 126 -3.96 30.67 11.60
N THR A 127 -4.90 29.85 11.13
CA THR A 127 -6.26 30.30 10.72
C THR A 127 -7.31 29.22 11.07
N SER A 128 -8.40 29.64 11.74
CA SER A 128 -9.00 28.82 12.80
C SER A 128 -10.28 28.02 12.47
N ASN A 129 -10.81 28.02 11.24
CA ASN A 129 -12.10 27.34 10.97
C ASN A 129 -12.07 26.22 9.91
N ASP A 130 -11.17 26.25 8.92
CA ASP A 130 -10.97 25.11 7.99
C ASP A 130 -10.06 24.01 8.57
N HIS A 131 -9.41 24.29 9.72
CA HIS A 131 -8.39 23.43 10.28
C HIS A 131 -8.95 22.12 10.86
N MET A 132 -10.06 22.17 11.62
CA MET A 132 -10.61 20.99 12.30
C MET A 132 -11.11 19.89 11.36
N LYS A 133 -11.71 20.24 10.21
CA LYS A 133 -12.18 19.23 9.24
C LYS A 133 -11.02 18.54 8.53
N MET A 134 -9.95 19.29 8.28
CA MET A 134 -8.75 18.78 7.61
C MET A 134 -7.93 17.89 8.56
N GLU A 135 -7.86 18.26 9.84
CA GLU A 135 -7.16 17.50 10.89
C GLU A 135 -7.80 16.12 11.11
N MET A 136 -9.13 16.04 11.21
CA MET A 136 -9.84 14.76 11.34
C MET A 136 -9.71 13.85 10.11
N LEU A 137 -9.63 14.43 8.91
CA LEU A 137 -9.36 13.69 7.66
C LEU A 137 -7.92 13.18 7.59
N ASP A 138 -6.97 13.93 8.14
CA ASP A 138 -5.56 13.56 8.20
C ASP A 138 -5.33 12.45 9.23
N GLU A 139 -6.01 12.43 10.38
CA GLU A 139 -5.92 11.34 11.37
C GLU A 139 -6.42 10.00 10.82
N VAL A 140 -7.65 9.96 10.28
CA VAL A 140 -8.21 8.73 9.69
C VAL A 140 -7.33 8.20 8.56
N TRP A 141 -6.76 9.12 7.77
CA TRP A 141 -5.83 8.77 6.71
C TRP A 141 -4.50 8.22 7.23
N ILE A 142 -3.92 8.82 8.28
CA ILE A 142 -2.70 8.32 8.93
C ILE A 142 -2.93 6.89 9.45
N ASP A 143 -4.06 6.65 10.10
CA ASP A 143 -4.39 5.34 10.65
C ASP A 143 -4.57 4.29 9.55
N GLU A 144 -5.18 4.66 8.43
CA GLU A 144 -5.29 3.79 7.26
C GLU A 144 -3.91 3.41 6.70
N VAL A 145 -3.00 4.37 6.57
CA VAL A 145 -1.61 4.13 6.12
C VAL A 145 -0.85 3.25 7.13
N LYS A 146 -1.04 3.47 8.44
CA LYS A 146 -0.45 2.65 9.49
C LYS A 146 -0.97 1.22 9.42
N GLN A 147 -2.28 1.02 9.24
CA GLN A 147 -2.87 -0.30 9.17
C GLN A 147 -2.34 -1.11 7.99
N VAL A 148 -2.30 -0.51 6.79
CA VAL A 148 -1.74 -1.18 5.59
C VAL A 148 -0.26 -1.55 5.81
N ARG A 149 0.50 -0.69 6.50
CA ARG A 149 1.89 -1.00 6.86
C ARG A 149 1.99 -2.14 7.86
N ILE A 150 1.14 -2.18 8.89
CA ILE A 150 1.08 -3.26 9.87
C ILE A 150 0.75 -4.59 9.18
N ASP A 151 -0.20 -4.60 8.25
CA ASP A 151 -0.57 -5.80 7.49
C ASP A 151 0.61 -6.32 6.66
N ALA A 152 1.36 -5.42 6.01
CA ALA A 152 2.57 -5.78 5.27
C ALA A 152 3.68 -6.31 6.18
N LEU A 153 3.91 -5.69 7.35
CA LEU A 153 4.91 -6.16 8.32
C LEU A 153 4.53 -7.51 8.93
N THR A 154 3.24 -7.75 9.16
CA THR A 154 2.70 -9.05 9.58
C THR A 154 2.98 -10.11 8.52
N GLY A 155 2.75 -9.78 7.24
CA GLY A 155 3.13 -10.63 6.12
C GLY A 155 4.63 -10.93 6.07
N MET A 156 5.49 -9.93 6.33
CA MET A 156 6.94 -10.13 6.43
C MET A 156 7.33 -11.05 7.59
N ILE A 157 6.66 -10.99 8.74
CA ILE A 157 6.91 -11.91 9.86
C ILE A 157 6.66 -13.35 9.41
N LEU A 158 5.52 -13.62 8.77
CA LEU A 158 5.19 -14.95 8.26
C LEU A 158 6.20 -15.46 7.23
N VAL A 159 6.70 -14.58 6.35
CA VAL A 159 7.77 -14.91 5.40
C VAL A 159 9.05 -15.31 6.12
N GLU A 160 9.48 -14.51 7.10
CA GLU A 160 10.74 -14.72 7.80
C GLU A 160 10.69 -15.97 8.69
N GLU A 161 9.59 -16.20 9.41
CA GLU A 161 9.35 -17.43 10.18
C GLU A 161 9.32 -18.66 9.26
N GLY A 162 8.60 -18.58 8.14
CA GLY A 162 8.52 -19.66 7.16
C GLY A 162 9.87 -20.01 6.51
N LEU A 163 10.83 -19.09 6.52
CA LEU A 163 12.20 -19.27 6.05
C LEU A 163 13.21 -19.57 7.18
N GLY A 164 12.75 -19.66 8.43
CA GLY A 164 13.60 -19.93 9.60
C GLY A 164 14.50 -18.76 10.03
N ARG A 165 14.11 -17.52 9.69
CA ARG A 165 14.89 -16.28 9.93
C ARG A 165 14.31 -15.46 11.09
N GLU A 166 14.20 -16.09 12.26
CA GLU A 166 13.56 -15.52 13.47
C GLU A 166 14.09 -14.13 13.88
N ALA A 167 15.41 -13.91 13.79
CA ALA A 167 16.00 -12.63 14.14
C ALA A 167 15.54 -11.47 13.23
N ARG A 168 15.09 -11.77 12.00
CA ARG A 168 14.50 -10.77 11.10
C ARG A 168 13.01 -10.60 11.36
N ALA A 169 12.28 -11.69 11.65
CA ALA A 169 10.89 -11.62 12.12
C ALA A 169 10.75 -10.72 13.36
N GLU A 170 11.65 -10.87 14.33
CA GLU A 170 11.66 -10.07 15.56
C GLU A 170 11.84 -8.56 15.31
N ARG A 171 12.63 -8.20 14.29
CA ARG A 171 12.79 -6.78 13.90
C ARG A 171 11.49 -6.20 13.36
N TRP A 172 10.68 -7.00 12.67
CA TRP A 172 9.38 -6.57 12.17
C TRP A 172 8.34 -6.46 13.27
N ARG A 173 8.33 -7.37 14.26
CA ARG A 173 7.48 -7.28 15.45
C ARG A 173 7.69 -5.96 16.19
N LYS A 174 8.95 -5.62 16.48
CA LYS A 174 9.32 -4.32 17.10
C LYS A 174 8.89 -3.11 16.26
N ALA A 175 8.90 -3.23 14.93
CA ALA A 175 8.44 -2.16 14.06
C ALA A 175 6.91 -1.97 14.10
N ILE A 176 6.14 -3.04 14.30
CA ILE A 176 4.68 -2.98 14.53
C ILE A 176 4.39 -2.36 15.89
N GLU A 177 5.06 -2.80 16.96
CA GLU A 177 4.91 -2.23 18.30
C GLU A 177 5.15 -0.71 18.31
N GLY A 178 6.16 -0.24 17.55
CA GLY A 178 6.43 1.19 17.40
C GLY A 178 5.33 1.96 16.66
N LEU A 179 4.57 1.31 15.77
CA LEU A 179 3.43 1.92 15.08
C LEU A 179 2.18 1.97 15.95
N GLU A 180 1.91 0.89 16.69
CA GLU A 180 0.77 0.80 17.62
C GLU A 180 0.96 1.69 18.84
N GLY A 181 2.19 1.78 19.37
CA GLY A 181 2.53 2.65 20.49
C GLY A 181 2.32 4.13 20.18
N GLN A 182 2.49 4.55 18.91
CA GLN A 182 2.22 5.92 18.48
C GLN A 182 0.73 6.26 18.40
N ALA A 183 -0.17 5.27 18.34
CA ALA A 183 -1.63 5.50 18.34
C ALA A 183 -2.18 5.83 19.73
N ASN A 184 -1.42 5.58 20.81
CA ASN A 184 -1.86 5.73 22.20
C ASN A 184 -1.22 6.91 22.95
N THR A 185 -0.52 7.81 22.26
CA THR A 185 -0.01 9.04 22.87
C THR A 185 -1.00 10.17 22.58
N PRO A 186 -1.85 10.58 23.54
CA PRO A 186 -2.62 11.80 23.37
C PRO A 186 -1.64 12.98 23.29
N ILE A 187 -1.76 13.78 22.24
CA ILE A 187 -1.12 15.10 22.12
C ILE A 187 -1.84 16.07 23.07
#